data_AF-A0A401ZQY0-F1
#
_entry.id   AF-A0A401ZQY0-F1
#
_cell.length_a   1.000
_cell.length_b   1.000
_cell.length_c   1.000
_cell.angle_alpha   90.00
_cell.angle_beta   90.00
_cell.angle_gamma   90.00
#
_symmetry.space_group_name_H-M   'P 1'
#
loop_
_entity.id
_entity.type
_entity.pdbx_description
1 polymer ?
#
loop_
_entity_poly.entity_id
_entity_poly.type
_entity_poly.pdbx_seq_one_letter_code
_entity_poly.pdbx_strand_id
1 'polypeptide(L)'
;MKLSDYAKQQGVRYETAWRWFRDGKIQGRRVGAHTILIDEPTTVSAPGSKTHTVVYTRVSSAENKANLDRQAERLVVYCTARGYGQGNWLGRQ
;
A
#
# COMPACT_ATOMS: atom_id res chain seq x y z
N MET A 1 -7.37 -1.87 19.46
CA MET A 1 -8.56 -1.09 19.01
C MET A 1 -9.80 -1.98 18.88
N LYS A 2 -11.03 -1.45 18.78
CA LYS A 2 -12.20 -2.30 18.46
C LYS A 2 -12.12 -2.80 17.01
N LEU A 3 -12.64 -3.99 16.74
CA LEU A 3 -12.71 -4.54 15.38
C LEU A 3 -13.42 -3.63 14.37
N SER A 4 -14.43 -2.87 14.82
CA SER A 4 -15.11 -1.87 14.01
C SER A 4 -14.20 -0.72 13.56
N ASP A 5 -13.30 -0.30 14.44
CA ASP A 5 -12.37 0.80 14.17
C ASP A 5 -11.22 0.29 13.29
N TYR A 6 -10.76 -0.94 13.52
CA TYR A 6 -9.84 -1.65 12.64
C TYR A 6 -10.35 -1.74 11.21
N ALA A 7 -11.62 -2.13 11.04
CA ALA A 7 -12.24 -2.21 9.72
C ALA A 7 -12.23 -0.85 8.99
N LYS A 8 -12.56 0.24 9.71
CA LYS A 8 -12.52 1.60 9.16
C LYS A 8 -11.11 2.03 8.75
N GLN A 9 -10.11 1.77 9.59
CA GLN A 9 -8.71 2.13 9.31
C GLN A 9 -8.14 1.37 8.11
N GLN A 10 -8.50 0.10 7.96
CA GLN A 10 -8.09 -0.72 6.81
C GLN A 10 -8.93 -0.48 5.55
N GLY A 11 -9.99 0.34 5.63
CA GLY A 11 -10.88 0.62 4.50
C GLY A 11 -11.73 -0.59 4.07
N VAL A 12 -11.98 -1.54 4.96
CA VAL A 12 -12.76 -2.77 4.67
C VAL A 12 -14.08 -2.78 5.44
N ARG A 13 -15.05 -3.58 4.95
CA ARG A 13 -16.29 -3.82 5.69
C ARG A 13 -16.02 -4.59 6.99
N TYR A 14 -16.83 -4.34 8.02
CA TYR A 14 -16.75 -5.03 9.31
C TYR A 14 -16.75 -6.56 9.16
N GLU A 15 -17.61 -7.11 8.30
CA GLU A 15 -17.70 -8.54 8.02
C GLU A 15 -16.38 -9.13 7.50
N THR A 16 -15.63 -8.35 6.71
CA THR A 16 -14.32 -8.75 6.20
C THR A 16 -13.29 -8.83 7.33
N ALA A 17 -13.23 -7.79 8.17
CA ALA A 17 -12.38 -7.79 9.35
C ALA A 17 -12.73 -8.92 10.32
N TRP A 18 -14.03 -9.21 10.50
CA TRP A 18 -14.48 -10.33 11.34
C TRP A 18 -14.10 -11.69 10.77
N ARG A 19 -14.18 -11.88 9.45
CA ARG A 19 -13.67 -13.10 8.79
C ARG A 19 -12.17 -13.25 9.02
N TRP A 20 -11.39 -12.18 8.88
CA TRP A 20 -9.95 -12.23 9.16
C TRP A 20 -9.64 -12.60 10.61
N PHE A 21 -10.42 -12.09 11.57
CA PHE A 21 -10.28 -12.46 12.97
C PHE A 21 -10.60 -13.94 13.20
N ARG A 22 -11.72 -14.41 12.63
CA ARG A 22 -12.12 -15.82 12.69
C ARG A 22 -11.07 -16.74 12.05
N ASP A 23 -10.49 -16.32 10.93
CA ASP A 23 -9.48 -17.07 10.19
C ASP A 23 -8.08 -16.97 10.83
N GLY A 24 -7.94 -16.25 11.96
CA GLY A 24 -6.66 -16.06 12.66
C GLY A 24 -5.65 -15.16 11.93
N LYS A 25 -6.07 -14.46 10.87
CA LYS A 25 -5.22 -13.54 10.10
C LYS A 25 -4.88 -12.25 10.85
N ILE A 26 -5.75 -11.86 11.78
CA ILE A 26 -5.53 -10.71 12.66
C ILE A 26 -5.59 -11.18 14.11
N GLN A 27 -4.60 -10.77 14.89
CA GLN A 27 -4.50 -11.10 16.31
C GLN A 27 -5.41 -10.19 17.13
N GLY A 28 -6.07 -10.77 18.12
CA GLY A 28 -6.95 -10.03 18.99
C GLY A 28 -7.63 -10.92 20.00
N ARG A 29 -8.32 -10.30 20.94
CA ARG A 29 -9.03 -10.96 22.03
C ARG A 29 -10.47 -10.50 22.08
N ARG A 30 -11.37 -11.45 22.34
CA ARG A 30 -12.77 -11.15 22.63
C ARG A 30 -12.88 -10.68 24.08
N VAL A 31 -13.50 -9.52 24.28
CA VAL A 31 -13.79 -8.95 25.60
C VAL A 31 -15.29 -8.96 25.81
N GLY A 32 -15.76 -9.85 26.68
CA GLY A 32 -17.18 -10.08 26.92
C GLY A 32 -17.90 -10.73 25.73
N ALA A 33 -19.22 -10.59 25.70
CA ALA A 33 -20.06 -11.29 24.73
C ALA A 33 -19.95 -10.74 23.30
N HIS A 34 -19.75 -9.43 23.09
CA HIS A 34 -19.91 -8.82 21.76
C HIS A 34 -18.75 -7.93 21.29
N THR A 35 -17.69 -7.76 22.08
CA THR A 35 -16.58 -6.88 21.72
C THR A 35 -15.35 -7.69 21.34
N ILE A 36 -14.77 -7.39 20.18
CA ILE A 36 -13.46 -7.92 19.77
C ILE A 36 -12.48 -6.76 19.79
N LEU A 37 -11.43 -6.90 20.59
CA LEU A 37 -10.29 -6.00 20.61
C LEU A 37 -9.19 -6.61 19.75
N ILE A 38 -8.74 -5.85 18.75
CA ILE A 38 -7.59 -6.19 17.93
C ILE A 38 -6.35 -5.68 18.65
N ASP A 39 -5.45 -6.63 18.90
CA ASP A 39 -4.10 -6.37 19.35
C ASP A 39 -3.34 -6.02 18.08
N GLU A 40 -3.13 -4.73 17.85
CA GLU A 40 -2.27 -4.34 16.74
C GLU A 40 -0.91 -5.02 16.96
N PRO A 41 -0.35 -5.80 16.02
CA PRO A 41 1.06 -5.63 15.83
C PRO A 41 1.16 -4.14 15.51
N THR A 42 1.82 -3.37 16.38
CA THR A 42 2.29 -2.05 16.01
C THR A 42 3.08 -2.31 14.75
N THR A 43 2.41 -2.22 13.59
CA THR A 43 3.04 -1.87 12.36
C THR A 43 3.37 -0.44 12.71
N VAL A 44 4.50 -0.29 13.39
CA VAL A 44 5.22 0.93 13.47
C VAL A 44 5.24 1.27 12.00
N SER A 45 4.43 2.24 11.60
CA SER A 45 4.88 3.18 10.60
C SER A 45 6.18 3.65 11.19
N ALA A 46 7.25 2.89 10.91
CA ALA A 46 8.57 3.19 11.36
C ALA A 46 8.75 4.64 10.96
N PRO A 47 9.15 5.54 11.88
CA PRO A 47 9.40 6.92 11.52
C PRO A 47 10.41 6.91 10.37
N GLY A 48 9.92 7.13 9.14
CA GLY A 48 10.64 6.82 7.91
C GLY A 48 10.03 5.77 6.99
N SER A 49 8.70 5.59 6.92
CA SER A 49 8.10 4.94 5.74
C SER A 49 8.48 5.80 4.53
N LYS A 50 9.51 5.36 3.82
CA LYS A 50 9.95 6.00 2.59
C LYS A 50 8.75 5.91 1.66
N THR A 51 8.09 7.04 1.39
CA THR A 51 7.04 7.08 0.37
C THR A 51 7.70 6.65 -0.93
N HIS A 52 7.37 5.44 -1.39
CA HIS A 52 7.92 4.89 -2.62
C HIS A 52 7.17 5.49 -3.80
N THR A 53 7.89 6.23 -4.64
CA THR A 53 7.36 6.75 -5.89
C THR A 53 7.56 5.70 -6.99
N VAL A 54 6.49 5.31 -7.67
CA VAL A 54 6.56 4.37 -8.81
C VAL A 54 6.11 5.09 -10.07
N VAL A 55 6.92 4.99 -11.13
CA VAL A 55 6.60 5.52 -12.46
C VAL A 55 6.14 4.35 -13.35
N TYR A 56 4.93 4.45 -13.90
CA TYR A 56 4.39 3.47 -14.85
C TYR A 56 4.09 4.11 -16.20
N THR A 57 4.59 3.50 -17.26
CA THR A 57 4.38 3.96 -18.65
C THR A 57 3.85 2.84 -19.52
N ARG A 58 2.86 3.14 -20.35
CA ARG A 58 2.28 2.22 -21.35
C ARG A 58 2.11 2.92 -22.70
N VAL A 59 2.22 2.15 -23.79
CA VAL A 59 1.91 2.62 -25.15
C VAL A 59 0.88 1.68 -25.77
N SER A 60 -0.01 2.22 -26.61
CA SER A 60 -1.11 1.48 -27.24
C SER A 60 -0.69 0.75 -28.53
N SER A 61 0.38 1.19 -29.21
CA SER A 61 0.96 0.51 -30.36
C SER A 61 2.36 0.00 -30.04
N ALA A 62 2.67 -1.22 -30.50
CA ALA A 62 3.98 -1.86 -30.36
C ALA A 62 5.09 -1.08 -31.09
N GLU A 63 4.75 -0.34 -32.15
CA GLU A 63 5.70 0.51 -32.89
C GLU A 63 6.25 1.63 -32.01
N ASN A 64 5.50 2.05 -30.99
CA ASN A 64 5.91 3.09 -30.03
C ASN A 64 6.64 2.54 -28.81
N LYS A 65 6.96 1.23 -28.77
CA LYS A 65 7.65 0.60 -27.63
C LYS A 65 9.03 1.22 -27.39
N ALA A 66 9.74 1.62 -28.45
CA ALA A 66 11.01 2.34 -28.36
C ALA A 66 10.91 3.72 -27.68
N ASN A 67 9.70 4.28 -27.56
CA ASN A 67 9.45 5.55 -26.87
C ASN A 67 9.09 5.38 -25.38
N LEU A 68 8.92 4.15 -24.87
CA LEU A 68 8.58 3.90 -23.47
C LEU A 68 9.67 4.40 -22.53
N ASP A 69 10.93 4.14 -22.85
CA ASP A 69 12.06 4.50 -21.98
C ASP A 69 12.19 6.02 -21.88
N ARG A 70 12.06 6.73 -23.01
CA ARG A 70 12.03 8.20 -23.03
C ARG A 70 10.86 8.79 -22.23
N GLN A 71 9.69 8.15 -22.25
CA GLN A 71 8.54 8.58 -21.44
C GLN A 71 8.79 8.34 -19.95
N ALA A 72 9.39 7.20 -19.60
CA ALA A 72 9.72 6.86 -18.22
C ALA A 72 10.77 7.84 -17.66
N GLU A 73 11.83 8.12 -18.40
CA GLU A 73 12.87 9.09 -18.03
C GLU A 73 12.28 10.48 -17.77
N ARG A 74 11.42 10.98 -18.66
CA ARG A 74 10.76 12.29 -18.47
C ARG A 74 9.92 12.35 -17.20
N LEU A 75 9.21 11.26 -16.87
CA LEU A 75 8.41 11.19 -15.65
C LEU A 75 9.27 11.08 -14.39
N VAL A 76 10.39 10.35 -14.45
CA VAL A 76 11.37 10.31 -13.34
C VAL A 76 11.95 11.70 -13.06
N VAL A 77 12.33 12.44 -14.10
CA VAL A 77 12.84 13.82 -13.97
C VAL A 77 11.79 14.74 -13.37
N TYR A 78 10.55 14.68 -13.85
CA TYR A 78 9.43 15.43 -13.27
C TYR A 78 9.23 15.08 -11.79
N CYS A 79 9.26 13.79 -11.46
CA CYS A 79 9.03 13.34 -10.10
C CYS A 79 10.14 13.81 -9.15
N THR A 80 11.37 13.77 -9.63
CA THR A 80 12.56 14.26 -8.92
C THR A 80 12.45 15.78 -8.67
N ALA A 81 12.07 16.56 -9.69
CA ALA A 81 11.90 18.00 -9.57
C ALA A 81 10.78 18.40 -8.58
N ARG A 82 9.76 17.55 -8.44
CA ARG A 82 8.63 17.75 -7.50
C ARG A 82 8.91 17.24 -6.08
N GLY A 83 10.06 16.60 -5.84
CA GLY A 83 10.41 16.07 -4.52
C GLY A 83 9.69 14.78 -4.14
N TYR A 84 9.14 14.04 -5.11
CA TYR A 84 8.62 12.69 -4.82
C TYR A 84 9.83 11.76 -4.57
N GLY A 85 9.85 11.11 -3.41
CA GLY A 85 11.01 10.39 -2.89
C GLY A 85 11.62 9.40 -3.89
N GLN A 86 12.95 9.41 -3.97
CA GLN A 86 13.79 8.57 -4.83
C GLN A 86 13.50 7.07 -4.55
N GLY A 87 12.68 6.46 -5.40
CA GLY A 87 12.58 5.01 -5.49
C GLY A 87 13.65 4.50 -6.44
N ASN A 88 14.52 3.61 -5.97
CA ASN A 88 15.60 3.00 -6.74
C ASN A 88 15.08 2.47 -8.09
N TRP A 89 15.60 2.99 -9.20
CA TRP A 89 15.19 2.63 -10.56
C TRP A 89 15.74 1.24 -10.89
N LEU A 90 14.99 0.20 -10.58
CA LEU A 90 15.26 -1.16 -11.05
C LEU A 90 14.82 -1.24 -12.52
N GLY A 91 15.79 -1.05 -13.43
CA GLY A 91 15.62 -1.31 -14.84
C GLY A 91 15.02 -2.69 -15.10
N ARG A 92 14.18 -2.79 -16.14
CA ARG A 92 13.40 -3.99 -16.49
C ARG A 92 14.28 -5.22 -16.73
N GLN A 93 13.72 -6.38 -16.37
CA GLN A 93 13.91 -7.64 -17.11
C GLN A 93 12.97 -7.67 -18.32
#